data_AF-A0A2A5VP64-F1
#
_entry.id   AF-A0A2A5VP64-F1
#
_cell.length_a   1.000
_cell.length_b   1.000
_cell.length_c   1.000
_cell.angle_alpha   90.00
_cell.angle_beta   90.00
_cell.angle_gamma   90.00
#
_symmetry.space_group_name_H-M   'P 1'
#
loop_
_entity.id
_entity.type
_entity.pdbx_description
1 polymer ?
#
loop_
_entity_poly.entity_id
_entity_poly.type
_entity_poly.pdbx_seq_one_letter_code
_entity_poly.pdbx_strand_id
1 'polypeptide(L)'
;MEHTLAMQIFGVVMILVGVMKNWDPVGFNKNVFGDVEGVEGGAAASMRMLIGGAFAGLGGLNVYCSFMIDELASEGDFILIGNVIALVVILSTLLGAKFRGFLEEIPVPPLVIFPTLIAICLYAATY
;
A
#
# COMPACT_ATOMS: atom_id res chain seq x y z
N MET A 1 -20.07 6.43 3.16
CA MET A 1 -19.11 6.61 4.28
C MET A 1 -18.42 7.93 4.05
N GLU A 2 -18.17 8.76 5.06
CA GLU A 2 -17.48 10.04 4.80
C GLU A 2 -16.13 9.83 4.10
N HIS A 3 -15.89 10.60 3.03
CA HIS A 3 -14.67 10.47 2.23
C HIS A 3 -13.42 10.71 3.08
N THR A 4 -13.46 11.71 3.95
CA THR A 4 -12.38 12.06 4.89
C THR A 4 -12.02 10.88 5.80
N LEU A 5 -13.01 10.17 6.34
CA LEU A 5 -12.79 8.98 7.16
C LEU A 5 -12.16 7.84 6.34
N ALA A 6 -12.65 7.58 5.13
CA ALA A 6 -12.08 6.56 4.26
C ALA A 6 -10.62 6.87 3.89
N MET A 7 -10.32 8.13 3.59
CA MET A 7 -8.96 8.62 3.32
C MET A 7 -8.05 8.50 4.54
N GLN A 8 -8.54 8.77 5.74
CA GLN A 8 -7.79 8.58 6.98
C GLN A 8 -7.49 7.10 7.25
N ILE A 9 -8.47 6.21 7.07
CA ILE A 9 -8.28 4.76 7.21
C ILE A 9 -7.20 4.28 6.22
N PHE A 10 -7.34 4.65 4.95
CA PHE A 10 -6.34 4.34 3.92
C PHE A 10 -4.96 4.87 4.33
N GLY A 11 -4.93 6.14 4.75
CA GLY A 11 -3.72 6.85 5.13
C GLY A 11 -2.96 6.18 6.26
N VAL A 12 -3.64 5.92 7.37
CA VAL A 12 -3.05 5.27 8.56
C VAL A 12 -2.58 3.86 8.23
N VAL A 13 -3.37 3.05 7.54
CA VAL A 13 -2.97 1.68 7.17
C VAL A 13 -1.71 1.70 6.29
N MET A 14 -1.65 2.58 5.29
CA MET A 14 -0.49 2.68 4.39
C MET A 14 0.77 3.19 5.10
N ILE A 15 0.63 4.12 6.05
CA ILE A 15 1.72 4.55 6.94
C ILE A 15 2.22 3.38 7.78
N LEU A 16 1.33 2.62 8.43
CA LEU A 16 1.71 1.46 9.23
C LEU A 16 2.45 0.41 8.39
N VAL A 17 1.95 0.11 7.18
CA VAL A 17 2.64 -0.79 6.24
C VAL A 17 4.04 -0.27 5.89
N GLY A 18 4.18 1.04 5.70
CA GLY A 18 5.47 1.67 5.43
C GLY A 18 6.44 1.57 6.60
N VAL A 19 5.96 1.85 7.83
CA VAL A 19 6.75 1.72 9.07
C VAL A 19 7.20 0.28 9.26
N MET A 20 6.30 -0.70 9.13
CA MET A 20 6.63 -2.12 9.26
C MET A 20 7.72 -2.56 8.28
N LYS A 21 7.71 -2.04 7.05
CA LYS A 21 8.73 -2.35 6.03
C LYS A 21 10.08 -1.67 6.28
N ASN A 22 10.09 -0.54 6.99
CA ASN A 22 11.32 0.21 7.29
C ASN A 22 11.95 -0.19 8.64
N TRP A 23 11.16 -0.69 9.59
CA TRP A 23 11.63 -1.05 10.92
C TRP A 23 12.60 -2.23 10.89
N ASP A 24 12.26 -3.29 10.16
CA ASP A 24 13.11 -4.45 9.96
C ASP A 24 13.02 -4.96 8.51
N PRO A 25 13.69 -4.29 7.56
CA PRO A 25 13.60 -4.63 6.14
C PRO A 25 14.19 -6.02 5.83
N VAL A 26 15.23 -6.43 6.57
CA VAL A 26 15.88 -7.73 6.41
C VAL A 26 14.98 -8.84 6.94
N GLY A 27 14.48 -8.72 8.17
CA GLY A 27 13.54 -9.68 8.74
C GLY A 27 12.25 -9.80 7.92
N PHE A 28 11.74 -8.69 7.37
CA PHE A 28 10.61 -8.76 6.44
C PHE A 28 10.98 -9.51 5.16
N ASN A 29 12.16 -9.28 4.56
CA ASN A 29 12.60 -10.05 3.39
C ASN A 29 12.65 -11.55 3.71
N LYS A 30 13.23 -11.95 4.85
CA LYS A 30 13.30 -13.34 5.30
C LYS A 30 11.92 -13.97 5.52
N ASN A 31 11.01 -13.25 6.14
CA ASN A 31 9.63 -13.73 6.36
C ASN A 31 8.87 -13.94 5.04
N VAL A 32 9.26 -13.25 3.97
CA VAL A 32 8.60 -13.35 2.66
C VAL A 32 9.27 -14.38 1.76
N PHE A 33 10.59 -14.41 1.71
CA PHE A 33 11.36 -15.20 0.73
C PHE A 33 12.08 -16.39 1.34
N GLY A 34 12.04 -16.56 2.67
CA GLY A 34 12.87 -17.51 3.38
C GLY A 34 14.31 -17.01 3.55
N ASP A 35 15.13 -17.86 4.17
CA ASP A 35 16.56 -17.58 4.42
C ASP A 35 17.39 -18.00 3.19
N VAL A 36 17.28 -17.22 2.11
CA VAL A 36 17.98 -17.44 0.84
C VAL A 36 19.09 -16.43 0.60
N GLU A 37 20.13 -16.85 -0.11
CA GLU A 37 21.31 -16.02 -0.38
C GLU A 37 20.94 -14.70 -1.07
N GLY A 38 21.40 -13.57 -0.54
CA GLY A 38 21.11 -12.22 -1.05
C GLY A 38 19.93 -11.48 -0.40
N VAL A 39 19.07 -12.17 0.36
CA VAL A 39 17.93 -11.55 1.10
C VAL A 39 18.39 -10.61 2.22
N GLU A 40 19.53 -10.92 2.84
CA GLU A 40 20.18 -10.12 3.87
C GLU A 40 21.03 -8.97 3.30
N GLY A 41 21.18 -8.91 1.97
CA GLY A 41 22.02 -7.93 1.31
C GLY A 41 21.49 -6.51 1.52
N GLY A 42 22.39 -5.57 1.83
CA GLY A 42 22.03 -4.16 2.04
C GLY A 42 21.28 -3.52 0.87
N ALA A 43 21.50 -3.98 -0.37
CA ALA A 43 20.77 -3.52 -1.55
C ALA A 43 19.31 -4.01 -1.58
N ALA A 44 19.03 -5.24 -1.17
CA ALA A 44 17.66 -5.76 -1.10
C ALA A 44 16.89 -5.09 0.06
N ALA A 45 17.56 -4.88 1.19
CA ALA A 45 17.01 -4.15 2.33
C ALA A 45 16.69 -2.69 1.99
N SER A 46 17.59 -1.99 1.26
CA SER A 46 17.36 -0.59 0.87
C SER A 46 16.18 -0.43 -0.08
N MET A 47 16.01 -1.35 -1.05
CA MET A 47 14.84 -1.34 -1.93
C MET A 47 13.53 -1.58 -1.16
N ARG A 48 13.56 -2.46 -0.14
CA ARG A 48 12.40 -2.68 0.72
C ARG A 48 12.04 -1.43 1.53
N MET A 49 13.04 -0.72 2.06
CA MET A 49 12.84 0.56 2.75
C MET A 49 12.24 1.61 1.82
N LEU A 50 12.75 1.75 0.59
CA LEU A 50 12.21 2.66 -0.42
C LEU A 50 10.73 2.35 -0.72
N ILE A 51 10.38 1.07 -0.92
CA ILE A 51 8.99 0.64 -1.12
C ILE A 51 8.13 0.97 0.10
N GLY A 52 8.65 0.75 1.31
CA GLY A 52 7.98 1.15 2.54
C GLY A 52 7.75 2.66 2.63
N GLY A 53 8.74 3.46 2.24
CA GLY A 53 8.65 4.92 2.16
C GLY A 53 7.61 5.39 1.15
N ALA A 54 7.51 4.73 -0.02
CA ALA A 54 6.48 5.02 -1.01
C ALA A 54 5.05 4.79 -0.47
N PHE A 55 4.85 3.70 0.28
CA PHE A 55 3.56 3.44 0.93
C PHE A 55 3.26 4.44 2.05
N ALA A 56 4.24 4.77 2.89
CA ALA A 56 4.07 5.79 3.92
C ALA A 56 3.78 7.17 3.31
N GLY A 57 4.43 7.52 2.19
CA GLY A 57 4.17 8.76 1.46
C GLY A 57 2.76 8.83 0.87
N LEU A 58 2.29 7.76 0.23
CA LEU A 58 0.90 7.64 -0.23
C LEU A 58 -0.10 7.77 0.92
N GLY A 59 0.22 7.17 2.07
CA GLY A 59 -0.60 7.26 3.26
C GLY A 59 -0.64 8.68 3.84
N GLY A 60 0.52 9.33 3.97
CA GLY A 60 0.64 10.71 4.44
C GLY A 60 -0.07 11.71 3.55
N LEU A 61 0.01 11.53 2.22
CA LEU A 61 -0.75 12.35 1.26
C LEU A 61 -2.25 12.22 1.51
N ASN A 62 -2.76 11.01 1.72
CA ASN A 62 -4.18 10.77 1.99
C ASN A 62 -4.64 11.39 3.32
N VAL A 63 -3.85 11.23 4.38
CA VAL A 63 -4.14 11.87 5.67
C VAL A 63 -4.17 13.39 5.50
N TYR A 64 -3.18 13.98 4.83
CA TYR A 64 -3.13 15.41 4.60
C TYR A 64 -4.35 15.90 3.82
N CYS A 65 -4.64 15.28 2.67
CA CYS A 65 -5.80 15.64 1.86
C CYS A 65 -7.12 15.53 2.64
N SER A 66 -7.25 14.56 3.56
CA SER A 66 -8.47 14.39 4.37
C SER A 66 -8.78 15.58 5.28
N PHE A 67 -7.78 16.40 5.61
CA PHE A 67 -7.95 17.63 6.40
C PHE A 67 -8.12 18.88 5.54
N MET A 68 -7.88 18.78 4.23
CA MET A 68 -7.78 19.93 3.34
C MET A 68 -8.90 20.01 2.31
N ILE A 69 -9.53 18.88 1.96
CA ILE A 69 -10.70 18.88 1.08
C ILE A 69 -11.89 19.52 1.81
N ASP A 70 -12.59 20.40 1.11
CA ASP A 70 -13.91 20.85 1.57
C ASP A 70 -14.91 19.70 1.37
N GLU A 71 -16.01 19.66 2.13
CA GLU A 71 -17.04 18.59 2.05
C GLU A 71 -17.76 18.49 0.69
N LEU A 72 -17.28 19.16 -0.36
CA LEU A 72 -17.70 18.91 -1.74
C LEU A 72 -17.34 17.47 -2.12
N ALA A 73 -18.36 16.62 -2.16
CA ALA A 73 -18.27 15.18 -2.47
C ALA A 73 -17.34 14.85 -3.65
N SER A 74 -17.30 15.71 -4.67
CA SER A 74 -16.48 15.48 -5.86
C SER A 74 -14.97 15.40 -5.58
N GLU A 75 -14.43 16.18 -4.64
CA GLU A 75 -12.98 16.19 -4.39
C GLU A 75 -12.50 14.90 -3.70
N GLY A 76 -13.28 14.44 -2.72
CA GLY A 76 -13.04 13.17 -2.02
C GLY A 76 -13.12 11.97 -2.97
N ASP A 77 -14.12 11.95 -3.86
CA ASP A 77 -14.31 10.90 -4.85
C ASP A 77 -13.08 10.74 -5.76
N PHE A 78 -12.54 11.85 -6.29
CA PHE A 78 -11.37 11.79 -7.16
C PHE A 78 -10.15 11.19 -6.46
N ILE A 79 -9.92 11.52 -5.19
CA ILE A 79 -8.79 10.99 -4.43
C ILE A 79 -8.99 9.50 -4.13
N LEU A 80 -10.18 9.10 -3.71
CA LEU A 80 -10.50 7.70 -3.42
C LEU A 80 -10.41 6.81 -4.67
N ILE A 81 -10.93 7.27 -5.81
CA ILE A 81 -10.77 6.56 -7.09
C ILE A 81 -9.30 6.54 -7.54
N GLY A 82 -8.56 7.64 -7.35
CA GLY A 82 -7.12 7.67 -7.58
C GLY A 82 -6.36 6.61 -6.76
N ASN A 83 -6.72 6.43 -5.49
CA ASN A 83 -6.18 5.38 -4.63
C ASN A 83 -6.52 3.97 -5.13
N VAL A 84 -7.76 3.75 -5.58
CA VAL A 84 -8.16 2.46 -6.18
C VAL A 84 -7.28 2.14 -7.38
N ILE A 85 -7.10 3.11 -8.30
CA ILE A 85 -6.24 2.94 -9.47
C ILE A 85 -4.81 2.61 -9.04
N ALA A 86 -4.25 3.36 -8.09
CA ALA A 86 -2.90 3.14 -7.58
C ALA A 86 -2.73 1.72 -7.00
N LEU A 87 -3.67 1.27 -6.16
CA LEU A 87 -3.61 -0.06 -5.56
C LEU A 87 -3.82 -1.18 -6.58
N VAL A 88 -4.68 -0.99 -7.57
CA VAL A 88 -4.87 -1.95 -8.67
C VAL A 88 -3.58 -2.09 -9.49
N VAL A 89 -2.92 -0.97 -9.81
CA VAL A 89 -1.62 -0.98 -10.49
C VAL A 89 -0.61 -1.74 -9.64
N ILE A 90 -0.49 -1.44 -8.34
CA ILE A 90 0.42 -2.15 -7.43
C ILE A 90 0.13 -3.66 -7.41
N LEU A 91 -1.13 -4.07 -7.23
CA LEU A 91 -1.52 -5.49 -7.23
C LEU A 91 -1.19 -6.17 -8.57
N SER A 92 -1.43 -5.48 -9.69
CA SER A 92 -1.11 -6.02 -11.01
C SER A 92 0.39 -6.27 -11.19
N THR A 93 1.26 -5.42 -10.62
CA THR A 93 2.71 -5.64 -10.66
C THR A 93 3.13 -6.86 -9.85
N LEU A 94 2.47 -7.11 -8.70
CA LEU A 94 2.72 -8.27 -7.86
C LEU A 94 2.28 -9.58 -8.54
N LEU A 95 1.10 -9.57 -9.17
CA LEU A 95 0.63 -10.67 -10.01
C LEU A 95 1.58 -10.90 -11.19
N GLY A 96 2.01 -9.83 -11.85
CA GLY A 96 2.97 -9.88 -12.95
C GLY A 96 4.31 -10.50 -12.54
N ALA A 97 4.81 -10.21 -11.35
CA ALA A 97 6.02 -10.84 -10.82
C ALA A 97 5.86 -12.35 -10.65
N LYS A 98 4.72 -12.82 -10.13
CA LYS A 98 4.38 -14.25 -10.03
C LYS A 98 4.27 -14.91 -11.41
N PHE A 99 3.53 -14.30 -12.35
CA PHE A 99 3.37 -14.85 -13.70
C PHE A 99 4.70 -14.95 -14.46
N ARG A 100 5.67 -14.09 -14.17
CA ARG A 100 7.01 -14.11 -14.76
C ARG A 100 8.00 -15.05 -14.04
N GLY A 101 7.58 -15.71 -12.96
CA GLY A 101 8.42 -16.64 -12.21
C GLY A 101 9.43 -15.98 -11.28
N PHE A 102 9.29 -14.69 -10.98
CA PHE A 102 10.16 -13.99 -10.02
C PHE A 102 9.73 -14.19 -8.56
N LEU A 103 8.59 -14.85 -8.34
CA LEU A 103 7.94 -14.96 -7.04
C LEU A 103 7.23 -16.33 -6.96
N GLU A 104 7.69 -17.20 -6.07
CA GLU A 104 7.08 -18.52 -5.86
C GLU A 104 5.68 -18.38 -5.24
N GLU A 105 5.59 -17.65 -4.14
CA GLU A 105 4.33 -17.38 -3.44
C GLU A 105 4.07 -15.88 -3.28
N ILE A 106 2.79 -15.50 -3.41
CA ILE A 106 2.41 -14.10 -3.19
C ILE A 106 2.39 -13.83 -1.69
N PRO A 107 3.08 -12.79 -1.21
CA PRO A 107 3.01 -12.41 0.20
C PRO A 107 1.55 -12.15 0.59
N VAL A 108 1.09 -12.82 1.63
CA VAL A 108 -0.30 -12.71 2.12
C VAL A 108 -0.69 -11.28 2.52
N PRO A 109 0.15 -10.47 3.21
CA PRO A 109 -0.29 -9.16 3.69
C PRO A 109 -0.76 -8.20 2.57
N PRO A 110 -0.04 -8.03 1.44
CA PRO A 110 -0.55 -7.29 0.28
C PRO A 110 -1.88 -7.80 -0.27
N LEU A 111 -2.11 -9.12 -0.31
CA LEU A 111 -3.34 -9.72 -0.85
C LEU A 111 -4.57 -9.49 0.02
N VAL A 112 -4.38 -9.21 1.30
CA VAL A 112 -5.49 -8.87 2.20
C VAL A 112 -5.65 -7.35 2.26
N ILE A 113 -4.57 -6.63 2.55
CA ILE A 113 -4.61 -5.19 2.82
C ILE A 113 -5.09 -4.41 1.58
N PHE A 114 -4.51 -4.67 0.40
CA PHE A 114 -4.84 -3.85 -0.77
C PHE A 114 -6.27 -4.05 -1.27
N PRO A 115 -6.79 -5.29 -1.41
CA PRO A 115 -8.20 -5.48 -1.76
C PRO A 115 -9.17 -4.91 -0.72
N THR A 116 -8.87 -5.00 0.58
CA THR A 116 -9.69 -4.37 1.62
C THR A 116 -9.71 -2.85 1.48
N LEU A 117 -8.55 -2.21 1.27
CA LEU A 117 -8.48 -0.76 1.05
C LEU A 117 -9.19 -0.34 -0.24
N ILE A 118 -9.09 -1.12 -1.31
CA ILE A 118 -9.84 -0.88 -2.56
C ILE A 118 -11.35 -0.90 -2.28
N ALA A 119 -11.84 -1.91 -1.54
CA ALA A 119 -13.27 -2.01 -1.22
C ALA A 119 -13.75 -0.82 -0.39
N ILE A 120 -12.96 -0.37 0.60
CA ILE A 120 -13.27 0.82 1.40
C ILE A 120 -13.35 2.07 0.52
N CYS A 121 -12.34 2.29 -0.35
CA CYS A 121 -12.33 3.45 -1.24
C CYS A 121 -13.51 3.45 -2.22
N LEU A 122 -13.84 2.29 -2.82
CA LEU A 122 -14.99 2.17 -3.73
C LEU A 122 -16.31 2.41 -3.02
N TYR A 123 -16.47 1.86 -1.81
CA TYR A 123 -17.69 2.06 -1.02
C TYR A 123 -17.88 3.54 -0.67
N ALA A 124 -16.82 4.20 -0.21
CA ALA A 124 -16.87 5.61 0.15
C ALA A 124 -16.95 6.57 -1.05
N ALA A 125 -16.50 6.17 -2.24
CA ALA A 125 -16.61 7.00 -3.45
C ALA A 125 -17.92 6.82 -4.22
N THR A 126 -18.76 5.86 -3.81
CA THR A 126 -20.06 5.58 -4.47
C THR A 126 -21.26 5.94 -3.57
N TYR A 127 -21.06 5.99 -2.25
CA TYR A 127 -22.10 6.17 -1.23
C TYR A 127 -21.67 7.11 -0.09
#